data_AF-A0A850CGE2-F1
#
_entry.id   AF-A0A850CGE2-F1
#
_cell.length_a   1.000
_cell.length_b   1.000
_cell.length_c   1.000
_cell.angle_alpha   90.00
_cell.angle_beta   90.00
_cell.angle_gamma   90.00
#
_symmetry.space_group_name_H-M   'P 1'
#
loop_
_entity.id
_entity.type
_entity.pdbx_description
1 polymer ?
#
loop_
_entity_poly.entity_id
_entity_poly.type
_entity_poly.pdbx_seq_one_letter_code
_entity_poly.pdbx_strand_id
1 'polypeptide(L)'
;MKQLRSILLSVVMLPIAGVVAIPFYYILVNTFKSQAEISASPLALPASPDLSNYTEVFATLPIVQSFFNTLYVGVVSIALMLLVGSMAAYGMLIGRGRFMTFVGVL
;
A
#
# COMPACT_ATOMS: atom_id res chain seq x y z
N MET A 1 -6.39 22.56 26.94
CA MET A 1 -6.22 21.08 26.90
C MET A 1 -6.23 20.48 25.49
N LYS A 2 -7.16 20.85 24.59
CA LYS A 2 -7.19 20.31 23.21
C LYS A 2 -5.91 20.59 22.40
N GLN A 3 -5.36 21.80 22.51
CA GLN A 3 -4.12 22.21 21.82
C GLN A 3 -2.89 21.47 22.34
N LEU A 4 -2.75 21.32 23.67
CA LEU A 4 -1.65 20.60 24.31
C LEU A 4 -1.63 19.11 23.91
N ARG A 5 -2.80 18.47 23.83
CA ARG A 5 -2.94 17.09 23.33
C ARG A 5 -2.51 16.98 21.87
N SER A 6 -2.91 17.92 21.01
CA SER A 6 -2.51 17.90 19.61
C SER A 6 -1.00 18.01 19.44
N ILE A 7 -0.35 18.92 20.18
CA ILE A 7 1.10 19.11 20.12
C ILE A 7 1.83 17.87 20.62
N LEU A 8 1.40 17.28 21.74
CA LEU A 8 1.96 16.03 22.26
C LEU A 8 1.81 14.88 21.26
N LEU A 9 0.63 14.76 20.62
CA LEU A 9 0.42 13.76 19.58
C LEU A 9 1.34 14.00 18.38
N SER A 10 1.51 15.24 17.91
CA SER A 10 2.41 15.55 16.80
C SER A 10 3.87 15.22 17.11
N VAL A 11 4.34 15.56 18.32
CA VAL A 11 5.71 15.26 18.77
C VAL A 11 5.99 13.75 18.82
N VAL A 12 4.99 12.94 19.15
CA VAL A 12 5.10 11.48 19.16
C VAL A 12 4.94 10.88 17.77
N MET A 13 4.02 11.39 16.97
CA MET A 13 3.71 10.85 15.64
C MET A 13 4.79 11.15 14.60
N LEU A 14 5.51 12.26 14.71
CA LEU A 14 6.57 12.63 13.77
C LEU A 14 7.73 11.62 13.74
N PRO A 15 8.32 11.20 14.89
CA PRO A 15 9.32 10.13 14.92
C PRO A 15 8.79 8.81 14.37
N ILE A 16 7.54 8.43 14.70
CA ILE A 16 6.91 7.19 14.21
C ILE A 16 6.79 7.24 12.68
N ALA A 17 6.32 8.36 12.13
CA ALA A 17 6.25 8.57 10.69
C ALA A 17 7.65 8.49 10.05
N GLY A 18 8.68 9.04 10.71
CA GLY A 18 10.06 8.92 10.29
C GLY A 18 10.51 7.46 10.17
N VAL A 19 10.26 6.64 11.20
CA VAL A 19 10.59 5.21 11.19
C VAL A 19 9.84 4.47 10.08
N VAL A 20 8.55 4.77 9.89
CA VAL A 20 7.74 4.16 8.82
C VAL A 20 8.22 4.59 7.43
N ALA A 21 8.82 5.78 7.29
CA ALA A 21 9.35 6.28 6.02
C ALA A 21 10.70 5.65 5.62
N ILE A 22 11.48 5.10 6.56
CA ILE A 22 12.79 4.48 6.31
C ILE A 22 12.74 3.41 5.20
N PRO A 23 11.84 2.40 5.21
CA PRO A 23 11.80 1.39 4.15
C PRO A 23 11.45 1.99 2.77
N PHE A 24 10.62 3.03 2.71
CA PHE A 24 10.32 3.72 1.45
C PHE A 24 11.53 4.48 0.92
N TYR A 25 12.24 5.21 1.80
CA TYR A 25 13.50 5.85 1.45
C TYR A 25 14.52 4.84 0.93
N TYR A 26 14.66 3.69 1.62
CA TYR A 26 15.55 2.61 1.23
C TYR A 26 15.24 2.10 -0.19
N ILE A 27 13.97 1.82 -0.51
CA ILE A 27 13.58 1.33 -1.83
C ILE A 27 13.89 2.38 -2.89
N LEU A 28 13.46 3.63 -2.66
CA LEU A 28 13.64 4.72 -3.62
C LEU A 28 15.13 4.95 -3.94
N VAL A 29 15.96 5.07 -2.91
CA VAL A 29 17.40 5.35 -3.10
C VAL A 29 18.12 4.20 -3.77
N ASN A 30 17.80 2.95 -3.43
CA ASN A 30 18.47 1.80 -4.01
C ASN A 30 18.07 1.54 -5.47
N THR A 31 16.91 2.03 -5.94
CA THR A 31 16.55 1.91 -7.37
C THR A 31 17.52 2.63 -8.31
N PHE A 32 18.22 3.65 -7.81
CA PHE A 32 19.18 4.46 -8.57
C PHE A 32 20.63 4.01 -8.40
N LYS A 33 20.89 2.91 -7.68
CA LYS A 33 22.25 2.44 -7.37
C LYS A 33 22.60 1.20 -8.18
N SER A 34 23.89 1.00 -8.40
CA SER A 34 24.38 -0.28 -8.92
C SER A 34 24.32 -1.39 -7.86
N GLN A 35 24.31 -2.66 -8.28
CA GLN A 35 24.26 -3.80 -7.36
C GLN A 35 25.44 -3.84 -6.36
N ALA A 36 26.60 -3.33 -6.77
CA ALA A 36 27.78 -3.18 -5.93
C ALA A 36 27.59 -2.10 -4.85
N GLU A 37 27.00 -0.96 -5.20
CA GLU A 37 26.71 0.14 -4.27
C GLU A 37 25.65 -0.21 -3.24
N ILE A 38 24.61 -0.97 -3.64
CA ILE A 38 23.57 -1.48 -2.74
C ILE A 38 24.20 -2.38 -1.67
N SER A 39 25.14 -3.26 -2.07
CA SER A 39 25.82 -4.18 -1.16
C SER A 39 26.78 -3.47 -0.20
N ALA A 40 27.46 -2.41 -0.66
CA ALA A 40 28.44 -1.68 0.14
C ALA A 40 27.81 -0.65 1.09
N SER A 41 26.77 0.06 0.65
CA SER A 41 26.19 1.18 1.42
C SER A 41 24.68 1.33 1.17
N PRO A 42 23.85 0.44 1.75
CA PRO A 42 22.41 0.40 1.46
C PRO A 42 21.63 1.67 1.81
N LEU A 43 22.03 2.39 2.87
CA LEU A 43 21.34 3.59 3.36
C LEU A 43 21.93 4.91 2.84
N ALA A 44 23.12 4.87 2.23
CA ALA A 44 23.76 6.06 1.67
C ALA A 44 23.01 6.58 0.44
N LEU A 45 23.19 7.84 0.09
CA LEU A 45 22.68 8.38 -1.18
C LEU A 45 23.46 7.77 -2.37
N PRO A 46 22.86 7.72 -3.58
CA PRO A 46 23.57 7.19 -4.76
C PRO A 46 24.73 8.12 -5.12
N ALA A 47 25.90 7.56 -5.46
CA ALA A 47 27.05 8.35 -5.88
C ALA A 47 26.81 8.98 -7.26
N SER A 48 26.14 8.24 -8.15
CA SER A 48 25.61 8.70 -9.42
C SER A 48 24.26 8.05 -9.67
N PRO A 49 23.20 8.79 -10.05
CA PRO A 49 21.91 8.19 -10.38
C PRO A 49 22.01 7.29 -11.61
N ASP A 50 21.73 5.99 -11.43
CA ASP A 50 21.69 5.02 -12.51
C ASP A 50 20.23 4.67 -12.90
N LEU A 51 19.86 4.99 -14.14
CA LEU A 51 18.53 4.69 -14.69
C LEU A 51 18.51 3.39 -15.50
N SER A 52 19.66 2.76 -15.72
CA SER A 52 19.75 1.52 -16.50
C SER A 52 18.95 0.37 -15.86
N ASN A 53 18.91 0.33 -14.53
CA ASN A 53 18.09 -0.60 -13.74
C ASN A 53 16.62 -0.62 -14.19
N TYR A 54 16.04 0.56 -14.48
CA TYR A 54 14.66 0.63 -14.95
C TYR A 54 14.54 0.03 -16.35
N THR A 55 15.42 0.43 -17.28
CA THR A 55 15.38 -0.09 -18.66
C THR A 55 15.60 -1.60 -18.71
N GLU A 56 16.48 -2.15 -17.88
CA GLU A 56 16.74 -3.58 -17.78
C GLU A 56 15.51 -4.33 -17.25
N VAL A 57 14.88 -3.84 -16.19
CA VAL A 57 13.67 -4.45 -15.61
C VAL A 57 12.51 -4.46 -16.60
N PHE A 58 12.28 -3.38 -17.34
CA PHE A 58 11.24 -3.33 -18.37
C PHE A 58 11.53 -4.23 -19.58
N ALA A 59 12.80 -4.52 -19.87
CA ALA A 59 13.19 -5.42 -20.96
C ALA A 59 13.17 -6.91 -20.55
N THR A 60 13.52 -7.22 -19.30
CA THR A 60 13.68 -8.59 -18.80
C THR A 60 12.42 -9.16 -18.15
N LEU A 61 11.61 -8.30 -17.54
CA LEU A 61 10.40 -8.69 -16.84
C LEU A 61 9.15 -8.16 -17.55
N PRO A 62 8.04 -8.93 -17.58
CA PRO A 62 6.78 -8.49 -18.17
C PRO A 62 6.02 -7.54 -17.23
N ILE A 63 6.66 -6.44 -16.82
CA ILE A 63 6.13 -5.47 -15.83
C ILE A 63 4.77 -4.92 -16.26
N VAL A 64 4.64 -4.54 -17.54
CA VAL A 64 3.40 -3.98 -18.08
C VAL A 64 2.26 -5.00 -18.01
N GLN A 65 2.52 -6.25 -18.38
CA GLN A 65 1.53 -7.31 -18.30
C GLN A 65 1.14 -7.62 -16.86
N SER A 66 2.12 -7.73 -15.94
CA SER A 66 1.87 -7.94 -14.51
C SER A 66 1.03 -6.83 -13.91
N PHE A 67 1.30 -5.56 -14.27
CA PHE A 67 0.50 -4.42 -13.84
C PHE A 67 -0.95 -4.54 -14.31
N PHE A 68 -1.19 -4.86 -15.59
CA PHE A 68 -2.55 -5.04 -16.11
C PHE A 68 -3.26 -6.25 -15.51
N ASN A 69 -2.55 -7.34 -15.23
CA ASN A 69 -3.13 -8.51 -14.55
C ASN A 69 -3.63 -8.13 -13.14
N THR A 70 -2.81 -7.43 -12.35
CA THR A 70 -3.22 -6.97 -11.01
C THR A 70 -4.35 -5.95 -11.09
N LEU A 71 -4.30 -5.03 -12.05
CA LEU A 71 -5.37 -4.05 -12.26
C LEU A 71 -6.69 -4.74 -12.62
N TYR A 72 -6.66 -5.69 -13.56
CA TYR A 72 -7.83 -6.44 -14.00
C TYR A 72 -8.45 -7.22 -12.84
N VAL A 73 -7.65 -8.02 -12.12
CA VAL A 73 -8.12 -8.80 -10.97
C VAL A 73 -8.65 -7.87 -9.88
N GLY A 74 -7.96 -6.76 -9.58
CA GLY A 74 -8.39 -5.80 -8.57
C GLY A 74 -9.73 -5.15 -8.91
N VAL A 75 -9.89 -4.64 -10.13
CA VAL A 75 -11.14 -3.97 -10.57
C VAL A 75 -12.30 -4.95 -10.58
N VAL A 76 -12.13 -6.14 -11.18
CA VAL A 76 -13.20 -7.15 -11.24
C VAL A 76 -13.59 -7.62 -9.84
N SER A 77 -12.60 -7.87 -8.97
CA SER A 77 -12.86 -8.30 -7.60
C SER A 77 -13.63 -7.24 -6.81
N ILE A 78 -13.21 -5.97 -6.90
CA ILE A 78 -13.91 -4.86 -6.23
C ILE A 78 -15.33 -4.70 -6.77
N ALA A 79 -15.53 -4.77 -8.09
CA ALA A 79 -16.85 -4.66 -8.68
C ALA A 79 -17.79 -5.77 -8.18
N LEU A 80 -17.32 -7.02 -8.14
CA LEU A 80 -18.09 -8.16 -7.60
C LEU A 80 -18.35 -8.02 -6.10
N MET A 81 -17.34 -7.62 -5.32
CA MET A 81 -17.47 -7.38 -3.88
C MET A 81 -18.50 -6.28 -3.59
N LEU A 82 -18.52 -5.19 -4.37
CA LEU A 82 -19.50 -4.12 -4.21
C LEU A 82 -20.90 -4.58 -4.60
N LEU A 83 -21.04 -5.33 -5.69
CA LEU A 83 -22.33 -5.84 -6.14
C LEU A 83 -22.93 -6.79 -5.08
N VAL A 84 -22.18 -7.80 -4.66
CA VAL A 84 -22.65 -8.77 -3.66
C VAL A 84 -22.75 -8.14 -2.29
N GLY A 85 -21.75 -7.35 -1.89
CA GLY A 85 -21.67 -6.72 -0.58
C GLY A 85 -22.78 -5.69 -0.34
N SER A 86 -23.13 -4.89 -1.35
CA SER A 86 -24.25 -3.94 -1.25
C SER A 86 -25.60 -4.65 -1.14
N MET A 87 -25.82 -5.71 -1.93
CA MET A 87 -27.05 -6.52 -1.83
C MET A 87 -27.16 -7.22 -0.47
N ALA A 88 -26.06 -7.77 0.03
CA ALA A 88 -26.00 -8.41 1.35
C ALA A 88 -26.25 -7.39 2.48
N ALA A 89 -25.60 -6.22 2.43
CA ALA A 89 -25.79 -5.14 3.40
C ALA A 89 -27.24 -4.65 3.41
N TYR A 90 -27.85 -4.44 2.24
CA TYR A 90 -29.26 -4.06 2.13
C TYR A 90 -30.18 -5.14 2.72
N GLY A 91 -29.94 -6.42 2.39
CA GLY A 91 -30.69 -7.54 2.93
C GLY A 91 -30.61 -7.65 4.46
N MET A 92 -29.43 -7.39 5.05
CA MET A 92 -29.27 -7.37 6.50
C MET A 92 -30.01 -6.20 7.17
N LEU A 93 -29.99 -5.01 6.56
CA LEU A 93 -30.64 -3.83 7.13
C LEU A 93 -32.17 -3.90 7.11
N ILE A 94 -32.75 -4.47 6.05
CA ILE A 94 -34.21 -4.46 5.85
C ILE A 94 -34.90 -5.81 6.12
N GLY A 95 -34.12 -6.89 6.12
CA GLY A 95 -34.63 -8.24 6.29
C GLY A 95 -35.14 -8.52 7.70
N ARG A 96 -36.34 -9.12 7.80
CA ARG A 96 -36.99 -9.47 9.08
C ARG A 96 -36.80 -10.93 9.49
N GLY A 97 -35.88 -11.66 8.85
CA GLY A 97 -35.60 -13.06 9.15
C GLY A 97 -34.78 -13.24 10.43
N ARG A 98 -35.10 -14.26 11.25
CA ARG A 98 -34.40 -14.55 12.52
C ARG A 98 -32.88 -14.73 12.34
N PHE A 99 -32.44 -15.26 11.20
CA PHE A 99 -31.03 -15.40 10.83
C PHE A 99 -30.34 -14.04 10.63
N MET A 100 -31.02 -13.09 9.97
CA MET A 100 -30.49 -11.75 9.72
C MET A 100 -30.37 -10.94 11.02
N THR A 101 -31.32 -11.07 11.95
CA THR A 101 -31.24 -10.45 13.28
C THR A 101 -30.10 -11.03 14.12
N PHE A 102 -29.82 -12.33 14.02
CA PHE A 102 -28.69 -12.96 14.73
C PHE A 102 -27.35 -12.48 14.19
N VAL A 103 -27.17 -12.43 12.87
CA VAL A 103 -25.93 -11.94 12.23
C VAL A 103 -25.71 -10.44 12.47
N GLY A 104 -26.76 -9.62 12.52
CA GLY A 104 -26.62 -8.17 12.74
C GLY A 104 -26.38 -7.74 14.19
N VAL A 105 -26.57 -8.63 15.17
CA VAL A 105 -26.32 -8.35 16.61
C VAL A 105 -24.93 -8.84 17.05
N LEU A 106 -24.31 -9.74 16.28
CA LEU A 106 -22.97 -10.28 16.48
C LEU A 106 -21.90 -9.33 15.92
#